data_AF-A0A2Z5IPU7-F1
#
_entry.id   AF-A0A2Z5IPU7-F1
#
_cell.length_a   1.000
_cell.length_b   1.000
_cell.length_c   1.000
_cell.angle_alpha   90.00
_cell.angle_beta   90.00
_cell.angle_gamma   90.00
#
_symmetry.space_group_name_H-M   'P 1'
#
loop_
_entity.id
_entity.type
_entity.pdbx_description
1 polymer ?
#
loop_
_entity_poly.entity_id
_entity_poly.type
_entity_poly.pdbx_seq_one_letter_code
_entity_poly.pdbx_strand_id
1 'polypeptide(L)'
;MKKNTRLTISLVSLSSLFALPLIVASCTNEKKKDDKRDISEEIFEEHLAIKLSKIAHNQTETDADEVSDALVKAKDWDEVKSLFKKYGITYKETEEMPDGATFAVNKSTHPHEDEGLIHLDIDRTVKGVVAHARFEIRGFKIVAIEDSYTFGNWKLETKSKITAPITTVKNEILAAQKKGFDELIKALQKYVKVEQIDTNDKESEFKFDESDVEEVSDSGQLHFEKVFTYQKSSPDKTTPAPTHFVITGLEKS
;
A
#
# COMPACT_ATOMS: atom_id res chain seq x y z
N MET A 1 14.67 28.51 81.11
CA MET A 1 16.01 28.34 81.71
C MET A 1 16.16 26.91 82.23
N LYS A 2 17.37 26.35 82.07
CA LYS A 2 17.84 24.98 82.44
C LYS A 2 17.55 23.92 81.38
N LYS A 3 18.49 23.05 80.98
CA LYS A 3 19.96 22.96 81.08
C LYS A 3 20.34 21.81 80.12
N ASN A 4 21.49 21.93 79.45
CA ASN A 4 22.14 20.88 78.66
C ASN A 4 22.30 19.57 79.46
N THR A 5 22.28 18.41 78.78
CA THR A 5 23.35 17.39 78.98
C THR A 5 23.50 16.48 77.76
N ARG A 6 24.75 16.37 77.30
CA ARG A 6 25.26 15.39 76.34
C ARG A 6 25.32 14.01 76.99
N LEU A 7 25.13 12.93 76.22
CA LEU A 7 25.92 11.71 76.44
C LEU A 7 26.18 10.99 75.10
N THR A 8 27.45 10.93 74.73
CA THR A 8 28.03 10.11 73.68
C THR A 8 28.51 8.80 74.28
N ILE A 9 28.17 7.65 73.68
CA ILE A 9 29.02 6.44 73.75
C ILE A 9 29.07 5.83 72.34
N SER A 10 30.28 5.52 71.92
CA SER A 10 30.70 5.14 70.59
C SER A 10 31.05 3.64 70.50
N LEU A 11 31.12 3.13 69.27
CA LEU A 11 31.67 1.83 68.79
C LEU A 11 30.86 0.58 69.21
N VAL A 12 30.54 -0.36 68.32
CA VAL A 12 31.47 -1.12 67.48
C VAL A 12 30.87 -1.44 66.10
N SER A 13 31.71 -1.30 65.09
CA SER A 13 31.55 -1.71 63.70
C SER A 13 31.45 -3.22 63.52
N LEU A 14 30.44 -3.68 62.77
CA LEU A 14 30.54 -4.90 61.97
C LEU A 14 29.93 -4.63 60.60
N SER A 15 30.83 -4.31 59.68
CA SER A 15 30.63 -4.36 58.25
C SER A 15 30.26 -5.78 57.86
N SER A 16 29.15 -5.98 57.15
CA SER A 16 29.13 -6.79 55.93
C SER A 16 27.72 -6.94 55.38
N LEU A 17 27.64 -6.72 54.07
CA LEU A 17 26.67 -7.25 53.12
C LEU A 17 25.35 -6.48 53.00
N PHE A 18 25.44 -5.49 52.12
CA PHE A 18 24.43 -5.18 51.10
C PHE A 18 23.57 -6.41 50.76
N ALA A 19 22.32 -6.37 51.20
CA ALA A 19 21.21 -6.96 50.47
C ALA A 19 20.24 -5.82 50.21
N LEU A 20 20.48 -5.09 49.12
CA LEU A 20 19.42 -4.28 48.53
C LEU A 20 18.30 -5.27 48.17
N PRO A 21 17.05 -5.07 48.63
CA PRO A 21 15.95 -5.71 47.96
C PRO A 21 16.01 -5.19 46.51
N LEU A 22 16.32 -6.09 45.58
CA LEU A 22 15.99 -5.88 44.19
C LEU A 22 14.48 -5.65 44.19
N ILE A 23 14.09 -4.39 44.13
CA ILE A 23 12.81 -4.00 43.56
C ILE A 23 12.92 -4.56 42.15
N VAL A 24 12.37 -5.77 41.97
CA VAL A 24 11.90 -6.19 40.66
C VAL A 24 10.93 -5.10 40.30
N ALA A 25 11.41 -4.14 39.51
CA ALA A 25 10.56 -3.44 38.60
C ALA A 25 9.76 -4.55 37.94
N SER A 26 8.49 -4.66 38.31
CA SER A 26 7.49 -5.31 37.50
C SER A 26 7.52 -4.53 36.19
N CYS A 27 8.47 -4.88 35.33
CA CYS A 27 8.30 -4.79 33.91
C CYS A 27 7.06 -5.62 33.67
N THR A 28 5.91 -4.94 33.67
CA THR A 28 4.81 -5.29 32.81
C THR A 28 5.45 -5.47 31.44
N ASN A 29 5.84 -6.72 31.17
CA ASN A 29 5.72 -7.28 29.85
C ASN A 29 4.25 -7.09 29.50
N GLU A 30 3.90 -5.89 29.05
CA GLU A 30 3.00 -5.77 27.92
C GLU A 30 3.66 -6.63 26.87
N LYS A 31 3.26 -7.91 26.87
CA LYS A 31 3.28 -8.72 25.68
C LYS A 31 2.74 -7.77 24.64
N LYS A 32 3.60 -7.32 23.71
CA LYS A 32 3.13 -6.94 22.39
C LYS A 32 2.11 -8.01 22.06
N LYS A 33 0.85 -7.61 21.93
CA LYS A 33 -0.12 -8.46 21.28
C LYS A 33 0.47 -8.65 19.90
N ASP A 34 1.24 -9.73 19.74
CA ASP A 34 1.33 -10.42 18.49
C ASP A 34 -0.14 -10.72 18.20
N ASP A 35 -0.73 -9.85 17.36
CA ASP A 35 -2.04 -10.03 16.78
C ASP A 35 -1.90 -11.20 15.81
N LYS A 36 -1.65 -12.40 16.36
CA LYS A 36 -1.98 -13.64 15.72
C LYS A 36 -3.49 -13.62 15.64
N ARG A 37 -4.00 -12.99 14.60
CA ARG A 37 -5.35 -13.27 14.11
C ARG A 37 -5.34 -14.77 13.84
N ASP A 38 -5.90 -15.50 14.78
CA ASP A 38 -6.28 -16.88 14.59
C ASP A 38 -7.42 -16.85 13.57
N ILE A 39 -7.08 -16.80 12.28
CA ILE A 39 -8.05 -16.86 11.19
C ILE A 39 -8.39 -18.34 11.05
N SER A 40 -9.22 -18.85 11.96
CA SER A 40 -9.56 -20.28 12.00
C SER A 40 -10.53 -20.70 10.90
N GLU A 41 -11.03 -19.76 10.08
CA GLU A 41 -11.72 -20.06 8.82
C GLU A 41 -11.14 -19.20 7.71
N GLU A 42 -10.50 -19.87 6.76
CA GLU A 42 -9.95 -19.25 5.56
C GLU A 42 -11.09 -18.70 4.70
N ILE A 43 -11.18 -17.37 4.61
CA ILE A 43 -12.21 -16.69 3.81
C ILE A 43 -11.76 -16.73 2.34
N PHE A 44 -12.58 -17.34 1.50
CA PHE A 44 -12.34 -17.41 0.06
C PHE A 44 -13.16 -16.39 -0.70
N GLU A 45 -12.56 -15.85 -1.75
CA GLU A 45 -13.25 -15.18 -2.84
C GLU A 45 -13.30 -16.13 -4.04
N GLU A 46 -14.46 -16.22 -4.69
CA GLU A 46 -14.70 -17.14 -5.81
C GLU A 46 -15.09 -16.35 -7.05
N HIS A 47 -14.26 -16.43 -8.10
CA HIS A 47 -14.59 -15.94 -9.44
C HIS A 47 -14.06 -16.92 -10.48
N LEU A 48 -14.63 -16.91 -11.68
CA LEU A 48 -14.11 -17.68 -12.82
C LEU A 48 -13.93 -19.19 -12.58
N ALA A 49 -14.65 -19.77 -11.61
CA ALA A 49 -14.50 -21.16 -11.14
C ALA A 49 -13.16 -21.47 -10.43
N ILE A 50 -12.52 -20.45 -9.86
CA ILE A 50 -11.39 -20.58 -8.94
C ILE A 50 -11.70 -19.87 -7.62
N LYS A 51 -11.12 -20.39 -6.54
CA LYS A 51 -11.18 -19.82 -5.19
C LYS A 51 -9.79 -19.40 -4.76
N LEU A 52 -9.66 -18.15 -4.34
CA LEU A 52 -8.45 -17.61 -3.72
C LEU A 52 -8.75 -17.18 -2.28
N SER A 53 -7.83 -17.45 -1.37
CA SER A 53 -7.91 -16.92 -0.01
C SER A 53 -7.82 -15.39 -0.06
N LYS A 54 -8.75 -14.69 0.60
CA LYS A 54 -8.72 -13.22 0.71
C LYS A 54 -7.54 -12.70 1.55
N ILE A 55 -6.86 -13.58 2.28
CA ILE A 55 -5.73 -13.24 3.14
C ILE A 55 -4.56 -14.18 2.82
N ALA A 56 -3.43 -13.61 2.42
CA ALA A 56 -2.16 -14.30 2.29
C ALA A 56 -1.56 -14.59 3.67
N HIS A 57 -1.10 -15.82 3.88
CA HIS A 57 -0.60 -16.26 5.18
C HIS A 57 0.89 -15.96 5.38
N ASN A 58 1.23 -15.38 6.53
CA ASN A 58 2.60 -15.08 6.96
C ASN A 58 3.38 -14.14 6.00
N GLN A 59 2.70 -13.20 5.35
CA GLN A 59 3.30 -12.26 4.40
C GLN A 59 3.38 -10.81 4.90
N THR A 60 3.22 -10.56 6.21
CA THR A 60 3.17 -9.20 6.77
C THR A 60 4.46 -8.40 6.63
N GLU A 61 5.56 -9.05 6.23
CA GLU A 61 6.87 -8.43 5.96
C GLU A 61 7.21 -8.41 4.46
N THR A 62 6.33 -8.94 3.61
CA THR A 62 6.51 -9.03 2.16
C THR A 62 5.84 -7.85 1.48
N ASP A 63 6.58 -7.13 0.64
CA ASP A 63 6.04 -6.00 -0.12
C ASP A 63 5.02 -6.50 -1.16
N ALA A 64 3.83 -5.90 -1.19
CA ALA A 64 2.77 -6.29 -2.12
C ALA A 64 3.20 -6.07 -3.58
N ASP A 65 4.03 -5.05 -3.83
CA ASP A 65 4.62 -4.77 -5.14
C ASP A 65 5.46 -5.94 -5.66
N GLU A 66 6.37 -6.49 -4.84
CA GLU A 66 7.20 -7.65 -5.24
C GLU A 66 6.33 -8.83 -5.72
N VAL A 67 5.25 -9.09 -5.01
CA VAL A 67 4.32 -10.19 -5.29
C VAL A 67 3.54 -9.93 -6.57
N SER A 68 2.97 -8.73 -6.71
CA SER A 68 2.26 -8.28 -7.91
C SER A 68 3.15 -8.40 -9.15
N ASP A 69 4.37 -7.87 -9.07
CA ASP A 69 5.36 -7.92 -10.14
C ASP A 69 5.74 -9.36 -10.54
N ALA A 70 5.92 -10.23 -9.55
CA ALA A 70 6.22 -11.64 -9.79
C ALA A 70 5.04 -12.36 -10.50
N LEU A 71 3.81 -12.09 -10.08
CA LEU A 71 2.60 -12.68 -10.66
C LEU A 71 2.39 -12.22 -12.11
N VAL A 72 2.59 -10.92 -12.41
CA VAL A 72 2.47 -10.38 -13.77
C VAL A 72 3.56 -10.92 -14.70
N LYS A 73 4.76 -11.21 -14.18
CA LYS A 73 5.89 -11.74 -14.96
C LYS A 73 5.87 -13.26 -15.13
N ALA A 74 4.97 -13.96 -14.45
CA ALA A 74 4.83 -15.41 -14.57
C ALA A 74 4.50 -15.81 -16.02
N LYS A 75 5.16 -16.86 -16.51
CA LYS A 75 5.09 -17.28 -17.92
C LYS A 75 3.85 -18.11 -18.23
N ASP A 76 3.36 -18.82 -17.22
CA ASP A 76 2.23 -19.72 -17.33
C ASP A 76 1.51 -19.87 -15.98
N TRP A 77 0.37 -20.56 -16.02
CA TRP A 77 -0.48 -20.73 -14.84
C TRP A 77 0.13 -21.63 -13.77
N ASP A 78 1.05 -22.53 -14.11
CA ASP A 78 1.73 -23.39 -13.14
C ASP A 78 2.76 -22.59 -12.32
N GLU A 79 3.45 -21.64 -12.98
CA GLU A 79 4.28 -20.65 -12.30
C GLU A 79 3.45 -19.77 -11.37
N VAL A 80 2.28 -19.31 -11.80
CA VAL A 80 1.35 -18.55 -10.94
C VAL A 80 0.91 -19.36 -9.72
N LYS A 81 0.49 -20.62 -9.89
CA LYS A 81 0.14 -21.51 -8.76
C LYS A 81 1.32 -21.73 -7.80
N SER A 82 2.53 -21.78 -8.33
CA SER A 82 3.75 -21.88 -7.53
C SER A 82 4.02 -20.61 -6.72
N LEU A 83 3.76 -19.44 -7.31
CA LEU A 83 3.83 -18.14 -6.61
C LEU A 83 2.75 -18.02 -5.54
N PHE A 84 1.51 -18.44 -5.81
CA PHE A 84 0.46 -18.49 -4.79
C PHE A 84 0.91 -19.28 -3.56
N LYS A 85 1.46 -20.48 -3.77
CA LYS A 85 2.04 -21.27 -2.68
C LYS A 85 3.20 -20.58 -1.98
N LYS A 86 4.13 -19.96 -2.75
CA LYS A 86 5.29 -19.22 -2.20
C LYS A 86 4.85 -18.10 -1.26
N TYR A 87 3.83 -17.35 -1.66
CA TYR A 87 3.32 -16.18 -0.94
C TYR A 87 2.12 -16.51 -0.06
N GLY A 88 1.90 -17.78 0.29
CA GLY A 88 0.85 -18.18 1.24
C GLY A 88 -0.57 -17.82 0.82
N ILE A 89 -0.82 -17.67 -0.49
CA ILE A 89 -2.15 -17.49 -1.09
C ILE A 89 -2.69 -18.88 -1.41
N THR A 90 -3.79 -19.28 -0.77
CA THR A 90 -4.40 -20.58 -1.04
C THR A 90 -5.26 -20.52 -2.28
N TYR A 91 -5.04 -21.46 -3.17
CA TYR A 91 -5.78 -21.64 -4.42
C TYR A 91 -6.54 -22.96 -4.43
N LYS A 92 -7.80 -22.92 -4.87
CA LYS A 92 -8.63 -24.11 -5.11
C LYS A 92 -9.37 -23.96 -6.43
N GLU A 93 -9.43 -25.02 -7.22
CA GLU A 93 -10.35 -25.12 -8.37
C GLU A 93 -11.73 -25.53 -7.85
N THR A 94 -12.79 -25.03 -8.47
CA THR A 94 -14.16 -25.46 -8.14
C THR A 94 -14.62 -26.58 -9.05
N GLU A 95 -15.64 -27.33 -8.62
CA GLU A 95 -16.25 -28.38 -9.44
C GLU A 95 -16.92 -27.84 -10.72
N GLU A 96 -17.12 -26.52 -10.79
CA GLU A 96 -17.73 -25.81 -11.93
C GLU A 96 -16.70 -25.38 -13.00
N MET A 97 -15.45 -25.83 -12.90
CA MET A 97 -14.38 -25.49 -13.84
C MET A 97 -14.75 -25.93 -15.27
N PRO A 98 -14.85 -25.01 -16.24
CA PRO A 98 -15.17 -25.38 -17.62
C PRO A 98 -14.04 -26.18 -18.28
N ASP A 99 -14.41 -27.19 -19.09
CA ASP A 99 -13.45 -27.97 -19.87
C ASP A 99 -12.59 -27.09 -20.78
N GLY A 100 -11.27 -27.30 -20.69
CA GLY A 100 -10.29 -26.57 -21.49
C GLY A 100 -10.12 -25.10 -21.08
N ALA A 101 -10.53 -24.72 -19.87
CA ALA A 101 -10.24 -23.41 -19.32
C ALA A 101 -8.72 -23.21 -19.13
N THR A 102 -8.21 -22.06 -19.56
CA THR A 102 -6.85 -21.60 -19.26
C THR A 102 -6.90 -20.26 -18.56
N PHE A 103 -5.90 -19.96 -17.75
CA PHE A 103 -5.85 -18.74 -16.94
C PHE A 103 -4.53 -18.00 -17.15
N ALA A 104 -4.58 -16.67 -17.04
CA ALA A 104 -3.41 -15.81 -17.03
C ALA A 104 -3.64 -14.63 -16.08
N VAL A 105 -2.57 -14.17 -15.44
CA VAL A 105 -2.59 -12.92 -14.68
C VAL A 105 -2.61 -11.77 -15.68
N ASN A 106 -3.58 -10.86 -15.54
CA ASN A 106 -3.68 -9.67 -16.36
C ASN A 106 -2.67 -8.61 -15.89
N LYS A 107 -2.17 -7.82 -16.84
CA LYS A 107 -1.22 -6.73 -16.58
C LYS A 107 -1.81 -5.57 -15.76
N SER A 108 -3.13 -5.52 -15.56
CA SER A 108 -3.79 -4.58 -14.66
C SER A 108 -3.66 -4.96 -13.18
N THR A 109 -3.09 -6.13 -12.87
CA THR A 109 -2.76 -6.52 -11.50
C THR A 109 -1.78 -5.52 -10.89
N HIS A 110 -2.11 -4.97 -9.72
CA HIS A 110 -1.31 -3.96 -9.04
C HIS A 110 -1.46 -4.05 -7.51
N PRO A 111 -0.48 -3.54 -6.74
CA PRO A 111 -0.54 -3.49 -5.29
C PRO A 111 -1.22 -2.22 -4.77
N HIS A 112 -1.89 -2.32 -3.62
CA HIS A 112 -2.15 -1.19 -2.72
C HIS A 112 -1.30 -1.39 -1.46
N GLU A 113 -0.06 -0.92 -1.52
CA GLU A 113 0.93 -1.15 -0.45
C GLU A 113 0.51 -0.48 0.87
N ASP A 114 -0.24 0.63 0.81
CA ASP A 114 -0.79 1.31 1.98
C ASP A 114 -1.88 0.52 2.70
N GLU A 115 -2.44 -0.49 2.03
CA GLU A 115 -3.41 -1.41 2.60
C GLU A 115 -2.85 -2.82 2.81
N GLY A 116 -1.60 -3.08 2.39
CA GLY A 116 -1.01 -4.43 2.41
C GLY A 116 -1.83 -5.40 1.57
N LEU A 117 -2.29 -4.94 0.40
CA LEU A 117 -3.24 -5.61 -0.48
C LEU A 117 -2.73 -5.69 -1.92
N ILE A 118 -3.19 -6.69 -2.66
CA ILE A 118 -3.04 -6.79 -4.12
C ILE A 118 -4.43 -6.90 -4.75
N HIS A 119 -4.67 -6.11 -5.78
CA HIS A 119 -5.73 -6.35 -6.75
C HIS A 119 -5.21 -7.29 -7.82
N LEU A 120 -5.56 -8.57 -7.71
CA LEU A 120 -5.13 -9.61 -8.62
C LEU A 120 -6.17 -9.80 -9.71
N ASP A 121 -5.86 -9.34 -10.91
CA ASP A 121 -6.72 -9.47 -12.07
C ASP A 121 -6.36 -10.73 -12.87
N ILE A 122 -7.35 -11.60 -13.09
CA ILE A 122 -7.17 -12.88 -13.79
C ILE A 122 -8.09 -12.94 -15.01
N ASP A 123 -7.51 -13.32 -16.15
CA ASP A 123 -8.24 -13.66 -17.36
C ASP A 123 -8.41 -15.18 -17.45
N ARG A 124 -9.65 -15.64 -17.63
CA ARG A 124 -9.96 -17.03 -18.00
C ARG A 124 -10.37 -17.09 -19.46
N THR A 125 -9.71 -17.96 -20.22
CA THR A 125 -10.09 -18.27 -21.61
C THR A 125 -10.76 -19.64 -21.69
N VAL A 126 -11.94 -19.72 -22.30
CA VAL A 126 -12.64 -20.98 -22.60
C VAL A 126 -13.05 -20.96 -24.07
N LYS A 127 -12.55 -21.90 -24.88
CA LYS A 127 -12.83 -21.98 -26.33
C LYS A 127 -12.63 -20.64 -27.07
N GLY A 128 -11.60 -19.87 -26.67
CA GLY A 128 -11.27 -18.57 -27.23
C GLY A 128 -12.06 -17.38 -26.69
N VAL A 129 -13.01 -17.59 -25.76
CA VAL A 129 -13.74 -16.51 -25.09
C VAL A 129 -13.03 -16.15 -23.79
N VAL A 130 -12.68 -14.87 -23.63
CA VAL A 130 -12.02 -14.34 -22.43
C VAL A 130 -13.04 -13.75 -21.47
N ALA A 131 -12.96 -14.15 -20.20
CA ALA A 131 -13.67 -13.54 -19.08
C ALA A 131 -12.63 -13.03 -18.07
N HIS A 132 -12.93 -11.90 -17.43
CA HIS A 132 -12.02 -11.19 -16.53
C HIS A 132 -12.63 -11.08 -15.14
N ALA A 133 -11.82 -11.22 -14.09
CA ALA A 133 -12.23 -10.97 -12.72
C ALA A 133 -11.05 -10.48 -11.85
N ARG A 134 -11.36 -9.60 -10.90
CA ARG A 134 -10.45 -9.11 -9.87
C ARG A 134 -10.65 -9.91 -8.58
N PHE A 135 -9.54 -10.22 -7.91
CA PHE A 135 -9.51 -10.77 -6.56
C PHE A 135 -8.81 -9.77 -5.63
N GLU A 136 -9.31 -9.62 -4.42
CA GLU A 136 -8.67 -8.82 -3.37
C GLU A 136 -7.92 -9.71 -2.39
N ILE A 137 -6.60 -9.58 -2.35
CA ILE A 137 -5.74 -10.39 -1.48
C ILE A 137 -5.00 -9.48 -0.50
N ARG A 138 -5.39 -9.53 0.77
CA ARG A 138 -4.77 -8.80 1.89
C ARG A 138 -3.69 -9.64 2.57
N GLY A 139 -2.98 -9.05 3.54
CA GLY A 139 -2.06 -9.77 4.44
C GLY A 139 -0.58 -9.56 4.11
N PHE A 140 -0.30 -8.65 3.17
CA PHE A 140 1.04 -8.19 2.86
C PHE A 140 1.47 -7.06 3.80
N LYS A 141 2.72 -6.64 3.68
CA LYS A 141 3.27 -5.52 4.43
C LYS A 141 2.55 -4.22 4.06
N ILE A 142 2.18 -3.46 5.08
CA ILE A 142 1.60 -2.13 4.93
C ILE A 142 2.73 -1.09 4.88
N VAL A 143 2.77 -0.30 3.81
CA VAL A 143 3.73 0.78 3.58
C VAL A 143 3.00 2.10 3.67
N ALA A 144 3.46 3.02 4.52
CA ALA A 144 2.81 4.32 4.64
C ALA A 144 2.88 5.11 3.33
N ILE A 145 1.79 5.77 2.96
CA ILE A 145 1.76 6.73 1.85
C ILE A 145 2.72 7.87 2.17
N GLU A 146 3.61 8.17 1.23
CA GLU A 146 4.55 9.28 1.36
C GLU A 146 3.80 10.62 1.44
N ASP A 147 4.36 11.60 2.15
CA ASP A 147 3.75 12.94 2.22
C ASP A 147 3.74 13.63 0.84
N SER A 148 4.63 13.22 -0.05
CA SER A 148 4.75 13.76 -1.41
C SER A 148 5.49 12.84 -2.36
N TYR A 149 5.16 12.92 -3.65
CA TYR A 149 5.87 12.25 -4.73
C TYR A 149 6.50 13.27 -5.69
N THR A 150 7.56 12.86 -6.40
CA THR A 150 8.24 13.67 -7.40
C THR A 150 8.16 13.01 -8.77
N PHE A 151 7.64 13.72 -9.76
CA PHE A 151 7.58 13.29 -11.16
C PHE A 151 8.30 14.29 -12.04
N GLY A 152 9.51 13.94 -12.49
CA GLY A 152 10.39 14.87 -13.19
C GLY A 152 10.72 16.08 -12.32
N ASN A 153 10.31 17.27 -12.75
CA ASN A 153 10.57 18.54 -12.07
C ASN A 153 9.43 19.00 -11.13
N TRP A 154 8.47 18.10 -10.84
CA TRP A 154 7.25 18.45 -10.10
C TRP A 154 7.11 17.62 -8.84
N LYS A 155 6.96 18.29 -7.70
CA LYS A 155 6.66 17.70 -6.40
C LYS A 155 5.18 17.90 -6.08
N LEU A 156 4.48 16.80 -5.80
CA LEU A 156 3.05 16.78 -5.47
C LEU A 156 2.87 16.25 -4.06
N GLU A 157 2.25 17.02 -3.17
CA GLU A 157 1.82 16.50 -1.86
C GLU A 157 0.63 15.55 -2.04
N THR A 158 0.50 14.57 -1.14
CA THR A 158 -0.55 13.55 -1.24
C THR A 158 -1.83 13.95 -0.52
N LYS A 159 -1.73 14.76 0.54
CA LYS A 159 -2.91 15.17 1.31
C LYS A 159 -3.71 16.26 0.60
N SER A 160 -5.00 16.00 0.40
CA SER A 160 -5.91 17.01 -0.12
C SER A 160 -6.09 18.17 0.86
N LYS A 161 -6.09 19.39 0.33
CA LYS A 161 -6.38 20.66 1.01
C LYS A 161 -7.86 20.80 1.33
N ILE A 162 -8.72 20.13 0.55
CA ILE A 162 -10.17 20.17 0.68
C ILE A 162 -10.74 18.76 0.68
N THR A 163 -11.80 18.56 1.43
CA THR A 163 -12.60 17.33 1.35
C THR A 163 -13.56 17.47 0.16
N ALA A 164 -13.51 16.51 -0.77
CA ALA A 164 -14.33 16.49 -1.97
C ALA A 164 -14.65 15.04 -2.40
N PRO A 165 -15.75 14.80 -3.13
CA PRO A 165 -16.06 13.47 -3.68
C PRO A 165 -14.94 12.97 -4.59
N ILE A 166 -14.48 11.73 -4.37
CA ILE A 166 -13.38 11.11 -5.14
C ILE A 166 -13.66 11.20 -6.65
N THR A 167 -14.86 10.82 -7.08
CA THR A 167 -15.28 10.86 -8.49
C THR A 167 -15.21 12.27 -9.08
N THR A 168 -15.52 13.32 -8.30
CA THR A 168 -15.39 14.72 -8.75
C THR A 168 -13.92 15.07 -8.99
N VAL A 169 -13.05 14.75 -8.02
CA VAL A 169 -11.61 15.02 -8.11
C VAL A 169 -11.00 14.31 -9.32
N LYS A 170 -11.30 13.02 -9.49
CA LYS A 170 -10.88 12.19 -10.64
C LYS A 170 -11.30 12.83 -11.97
N ASN A 171 -12.59 13.13 -12.12
CA ASN A 171 -13.12 13.68 -13.37
C ASN A 171 -12.50 15.04 -13.70
N GLU A 172 -12.30 15.92 -12.71
CA GLU A 172 -11.66 17.21 -12.95
C GLU A 172 -10.20 17.06 -13.41
N ILE A 173 -9.42 16.20 -12.75
CA ILE A 173 -8.01 15.97 -13.09
C ILE A 173 -7.89 15.36 -14.49
N LEU A 174 -8.65 14.31 -14.81
CA LEU A 174 -8.60 13.65 -16.12
C LEU A 174 -9.11 14.56 -17.24
N ALA A 175 -10.16 15.33 -17.00
CA ALA A 175 -10.65 16.31 -17.99
C ALA A 175 -9.65 17.44 -18.22
N ALA A 176 -8.90 17.85 -17.20
CA ALA A 176 -7.86 18.86 -17.32
C ALA A 176 -6.63 18.32 -18.06
N GLN A 177 -6.22 17.08 -17.79
CA GLN A 177 -5.13 16.41 -18.50
C GLN A 177 -5.37 16.39 -20.02
N LYS A 178 -6.59 16.12 -20.47
CA LYS A 178 -6.98 16.15 -21.89
C LYS A 178 -6.81 17.51 -22.55
N LYS A 179 -6.80 18.59 -21.77
CA LYS A 179 -6.63 19.97 -22.27
C LYS A 179 -5.16 20.39 -22.30
N GLY A 180 -4.26 19.62 -21.70
CA GLY A 180 -2.82 19.87 -21.67
C GLY A 180 -2.27 20.03 -20.25
N PHE A 181 -0.94 20.02 -20.15
CA PHE A 181 -0.23 19.96 -18.87
C PHE A 181 -0.48 21.17 -17.96
N ASP A 182 -0.56 22.38 -18.50
CA ASP A 182 -0.86 23.58 -17.70
C ASP A 182 -2.24 23.48 -17.03
N GLU A 183 -3.23 22.89 -17.70
CA GLU A 183 -4.56 22.68 -17.13
C GLU A 183 -4.54 21.56 -16.09
N LEU A 184 -3.78 20.48 -16.32
CA LEU A 184 -3.55 19.42 -15.34
C LEU A 184 -2.99 19.99 -14.03
N ILE A 185 -1.94 20.81 -14.11
CA ILE A 185 -1.33 21.43 -12.92
C ILE A 185 -2.32 22.32 -12.17
N LYS A 186 -3.11 23.14 -12.89
CA LYS A 186 -4.16 23.97 -12.26
C LYS A 186 -5.21 23.13 -11.55
N ALA A 187 -5.64 22.02 -12.15
CA ALA A 187 -6.61 21.12 -11.54
C ALA A 187 -6.05 20.45 -10.29
N LEU A 188 -4.82 19.92 -10.35
CA LEU A 188 -4.14 19.34 -9.19
C LEU A 188 -3.98 20.37 -8.06
N GLN A 189 -3.60 21.60 -8.37
CA GLN A 189 -3.40 22.67 -7.37
C GLN A 189 -4.64 23.01 -6.55
N LYS A 190 -5.85 22.73 -7.06
CA LYS A 190 -7.09 22.86 -6.28
C LYS A 190 -7.13 21.90 -5.09
N TYR A 191 -6.60 20.68 -5.29
CA TYR A 191 -6.71 19.60 -4.33
C TYR A 191 -5.43 19.42 -3.53
N VAL A 192 -4.26 19.42 -4.16
CA VAL A 192 -2.98 19.15 -3.50
C VAL A 192 -2.00 20.30 -3.70
N LYS A 193 -0.96 20.36 -2.87
CA LYS A 193 0.14 21.31 -3.12
C LYS A 193 0.97 20.74 -4.27
N VAL A 194 1.26 21.60 -5.26
CA VAL A 194 2.09 21.27 -6.41
C VAL A 194 3.21 22.30 -6.48
N GLU A 195 4.44 21.84 -6.52
CA GLU A 195 5.63 22.67 -6.50
C GLU A 195 6.56 22.29 -7.66
N GLN A 196 7.02 23.29 -8.40
CA GLN A 196 8.06 23.10 -9.41
C GLN A 196 9.43 23.19 -8.71
N ILE A 197 10.28 22.18 -8.89
CA ILE A 197 11.56 22.06 -8.16
C ILE A 197 12.60 23.05 -8.70
N ASP A 198 12.81 23.05 -10.02
CA ASP A 198 13.65 24.01 -10.75
C ASP A 198 12.78 24.87 -11.67
N THR A 199 12.68 26.16 -11.37
CA THR A 199 11.90 27.11 -12.17
C THR A 199 12.44 27.32 -13.59
N ASN A 200 13.70 26.93 -13.86
CA ASN A 200 14.32 27.08 -15.17
C ASN A 200 14.00 25.93 -16.12
N ASP A 201 13.65 24.75 -15.59
CA ASP A 201 13.24 23.62 -16.41
C ASP A 201 11.81 23.83 -16.91
N LYS A 202 11.67 24.03 -18.23
CA LYS A 202 10.39 24.22 -18.93
C LYS A 202 9.96 23.00 -19.75
N GLU A 203 10.72 21.93 -19.69
CA GLU A 203 10.52 20.75 -20.53
C GLU A 203 9.97 19.57 -19.75
N SER A 204 10.32 19.40 -18.47
CA SER A 204 9.84 18.25 -17.70
C SER A 204 8.34 18.34 -17.38
N GLU A 205 7.58 17.39 -17.91
CA GLU A 205 6.15 17.23 -17.67
C GLU A 205 5.84 15.78 -17.25
N PHE A 206 4.62 15.55 -16.76
CA PHE A 206 4.11 14.22 -16.44
C PHE A 206 2.63 14.09 -16.83
N LYS A 207 2.16 12.86 -16.95
CA LYS A 207 0.74 12.54 -17.16
C LYS A 207 0.38 11.25 -16.45
N PHE A 208 -0.86 11.14 -16.03
CA PHE A 208 -1.45 9.92 -15.50
C PHE A 208 -1.96 9.04 -16.65
N ASP A 209 -1.87 7.72 -16.50
CA ASP A 209 -2.59 6.80 -17.38
C ASP A 209 -4.09 6.86 -17.04
N GLU A 210 -4.92 7.33 -17.97
CA GLU A 210 -6.37 7.45 -17.70
C GLU A 210 -7.06 6.10 -17.52
N SER A 211 -6.44 5.02 -17.99
CA SER A 211 -6.94 3.66 -17.85
C SER A 211 -6.59 3.02 -16.51
N ASP A 212 -5.73 3.67 -15.72
CA ASP A 212 -5.12 3.11 -14.51
C ASP A 212 -5.32 4.07 -13.32
N VAL A 213 -6.60 4.30 -13.00
CA VAL A 213 -7.03 5.22 -11.93
C VAL A 213 -8.10 4.57 -11.06
N GLU A 214 -7.77 4.37 -9.80
CA GLU A 214 -8.56 3.63 -8.82
C GLU A 214 -9.17 4.56 -7.75
N GLU A 215 -10.45 4.34 -7.45
CA GLU A 215 -11.20 5.07 -6.42
C GLU A 215 -11.30 4.21 -5.16
N VAL A 216 -10.38 4.38 -4.22
CA VAL A 216 -10.37 3.63 -2.95
C VAL A 216 -11.29 4.32 -1.95
N SER A 217 -12.57 4.02 -2.10
CA SER A 217 -13.69 4.79 -1.56
C SER A 217 -13.82 4.70 -0.04
N ASP A 218 -13.51 3.55 0.55
CA ASP A 218 -13.54 3.30 1.99
C ASP A 218 -12.42 4.04 2.75
N SER A 219 -11.25 4.18 2.10
CA SER A 219 -10.12 4.90 2.65
C SER A 219 -10.12 6.39 2.29
N GLY A 220 -10.96 6.83 1.35
CA GLY A 220 -11.08 8.23 0.95
C GLY A 220 -9.89 8.67 0.09
N GLN A 221 -9.46 7.79 -0.82
CA GLN A 221 -8.26 7.97 -1.62
C GLN A 221 -8.55 7.85 -3.11
N LEU A 222 -7.79 8.61 -3.91
CA LEU A 222 -7.74 8.49 -5.35
C LEU A 222 -6.33 8.10 -5.76
N HIS A 223 -6.18 6.93 -6.37
CA HIS A 223 -4.90 6.41 -6.79
C HIS A 223 -4.76 6.56 -8.31
N PHE A 224 -3.65 7.14 -8.73
CA PHE A 224 -3.19 7.14 -10.12
C PHE A 224 -2.06 6.13 -10.21
N GLU A 225 -2.43 4.87 -10.44
CA GLU A 225 -1.55 3.69 -10.38
C GLU A 225 -0.36 3.80 -11.32
N LYS A 226 -0.54 4.55 -12.42
CA LYS A 226 0.50 4.74 -13.41
C LYS A 226 0.69 6.18 -13.81
N VAL A 227 1.93 6.63 -13.63
CA VAL A 227 2.39 7.96 -14.02
C VAL A 227 3.48 7.83 -15.06
N PHE A 228 3.45 8.69 -16.08
CA PHE A 228 4.48 8.80 -17.09
C PHE A 228 5.13 10.17 -17.01
N THR A 229 6.45 10.21 -17.10
CA THR A 229 7.21 11.44 -17.30
C THR A 229 7.62 11.59 -18.76
N TYR A 230 7.69 12.82 -19.25
CA TYR A 230 8.09 13.11 -20.62
C TYR A 230 8.66 14.52 -20.75
N GLN A 231 9.29 14.81 -21.89
CA GLN A 231 9.74 16.16 -22.24
C GLN A 231 8.69 16.85 -23.10
N LYS A 232 8.37 18.11 -22.82
CA LYS A 232 7.39 18.92 -23.55
C LYS A 232 7.63 18.96 -25.06
N SER A 233 8.90 19.03 -25.46
CA SER A 233 9.33 18.95 -26.86
C SER A 233 9.16 17.56 -27.51
N SER A 234 8.84 16.52 -26.76
CA SER A 234 8.66 15.14 -27.23
C SER A 234 7.59 14.39 -26.42
N PRO A 235 6.30 14.82 -26.46
CA PRO A 235 5.25 14.33 -25.57
C PRO A 235 4.86 12.86 -25.78
N ASP A 236 5.17 12.30 -26.95
CA ASP A 236 4.92 10.88 -27.26
C ASP A 236 5.99 9.94 -26.69
N LYS A 237 7.17 10.47 -26.30
CA LYS A 237 8.26 9.70 -25.72
C LYS A 237 8.16 9.73 -24.20
N THR A 238 7.44 8.76 -23.67
CA THR A 238 7.15 8.65 -22.24
C THR A 238 8.05 7.63 -21.55
N THR A 239 8.35 7.89 -20.28
CA THR A 239 9.01 6.96 -19.37
C THR A 239 8.09 6.70 -18.18
N PRO A 240 7.75 5.43 -17.86
CA PRO A 240 7.01 5.12 -16.64
C PRO A 240 7.76 5.64 -15.41
N ALA A 241 7.05 6.31 -14.50
CA ALA A 241 7.57 6.64 -13.20
C ALA A 241 7.69 5.37 -12.34
N PRO A 242 8.66 5.31 -11.40
CA PRO A 242 8.82 4.16 -10.53
C PRO A 242 7.75 4.09 -9.42
N THR A 243 6.95 5.13 -9.25
CA THR A 243 5.92 5.22 -8.22
C THR A 243 4.59 5.69 -8.82
N HIS A 244 3.49 5.26 -8.23
CA HIS A 244 2.16 5.80 -8.46
C HIS A 244 1.99 7.16 -7.74
N PHE A 245 0.83 7.81 -7.92
CA PHE A 245 0.47 9.01 -7.16
C PHE A 245 -0.86 8.82 -6.44
N VAL A 246 -0.90 9.16 -5.14
CA VAL A 246 -2.11 9.05 -4.33
C VAL A 246 -2.56 10.43 -3.84
N ILE A 247 -3.86 10.70 -3.94
CA ILE A 247 -4.50 11.81 -3.22
C ILE A 247 -5.31 11.22 -2.06
N THR A 248 -5.00 11.65 -0.84
CA THR A 248 -5.66 11.21 0.39
C THR A 248 -6.53 12.33 0.99
N GLY A 249 -7.41 11.97 1.93
CA GLY A 249 -8.25 12.94 2.64
C GLY A 249 -9.46 13.42 1.84
N LEU A 250 -9.90 12.63 0.86
CA LEU A 250 -11.12 12.84 0.10
C LEU A 250 -12.33 12.28 0.86
N GLU A 251 -13.54 12.54 0.34
CA GLU A 251 -14.76 11.99 0.93
C GLU A 251 -14.78 10.46 0.81
N LYS A 252 -15.09 9.80 1.93
CA LYS A 252 -15.32 8.35 1.97
C LYS A 252 -16.77 8.06 1.58
N SER A 253 -17.01 6.92 0.94
CA SER A 253 -18.37 6.45 0.62
C SER A 253 -18.58 4.99 0.99
#